data_AF-A0A1G6HXK3-F1
#
_entry.id   AF-A0A1G6HXK3-F1
#
_cell.length_a   1.000
_cell.length_b   1.000
_cell.length_c   1.000
_cell.angle_alpha   90.00
_cell.angle_beta   90.00
_cell.angle_gamma   90.00
#
_symmetry.space_group_name_H-M   'P 1'
#
loop_
_entity.id
_entity.type
_entity.pdbx_description
1 polymer ?
#
loop_
_entity_poly.entity_id
_entity_poly.type
_entity_poly.pdbx_seq_one_letter_code
_entity_poly.pdbx_strand_id
1 'polypeptide(L)'
;MRYPVILLVLLAFMLIALRYFLYPIMSQWSSANVVDSRLDWLLVGSGLATLIATLVIWHWWTKKTALSRLNLLVHLPIIGGLVKTALTYQLSQQLAMLLSSGLTIPEIIEELVQQPADNLVVDLARLAQASLSQGGTLENFIWQQPYFNASVAGYFTRGHTTDKLSAYLAYYAKLQFNALVRQTDRLIASLQPIFFAVVGLAIVGLYLAMLLPMYQNIGGMN
;
A
#
# COMPACT_ATOMS: atom_id res chain seq x y z
N MET A 1 -4.05 13.70 8.07
CA MET A 1 -3.32 13.87 6.79
C MET A 1 -2.04 14.71 6.88
N ARG A 2 -1.95 15.82 7.64
CA ARG A 2 -0.78 16.73 7.60
C ARG A 2 0.49 16.21 8.30
N TYR A 3 0.36 15.38 9.34
CA TYR A 3 1.48 15.01 10.21
C TYR A 3 2.60 14.18 9.54
N PRO A 4 2.31 13.12 8.73
CA PRO A 4 3.37 12.35 8.06
C PRO A 4 4.11 13.14 7.00
N VAL A 5 3.41 14.06 6.32
CA VAL A 5 4.00 14.96 5.32
C VAL A 5 4.95 15.96 5.98
N ILE A 6 4.54 16.55 7.11
CA ILE A 6 5.41 17.44 7.89
C ILE A 6 6.66 16.69 8.36
N LEU A 7 6.54 15.44 8.78
CA LEU A 7 7.67 14.64 9.24
C LEU A 7 8.59 14.24 8.07
N LEU A 8 8.05 13.89 6.90
CA LEU A 8 8.84 13.67 5.68
C LEU A 8 9.60 14.93 5.24
N VAL A 9 8.95 16.10 5.29
CA VAL A 9 9.59 17.38 4.99
C VAL A 9 10.68 17.70 6.02
N LEU A 10 10.42 17.46 7.31
CA LEU A 10 11.40 17.63 8.37
C LEU A 10 12.58 16.68 8.22
N LEU A 11 12.34 15.42 7.82
CA LEU A 11 13.37 14.43 7.56
C LEU A 11 14.21 14.80 6.34
N ALA A 12 13.59 15.23 5.24
CA ALA A 12 14.30 15.74 4.08
C ALA A 12 15.12 16.98 4.42
N PHE A 13 14.54 17.93 5.16
CA PHE A 13 15.24 19.11 5.67
C PHE A 13 16.42 18.71 6.57
N MET A 14 16.25 17.73 7.46
CA MET A 14 17.31 17.23 8.33
C MET A 14 18.43 16.56 7.54
N LEU A 15 18.13 15.77 6.51
CA LEU A 15 19.14 15.17 5.62
C LEU A 15 19.89 16.24 4.80
N ILE A 16 19.18 17.28 4.35
CA ILE A 16 19.78 18.44 3.69
C ILE A 16 20.68 19.20 4.67
N ALA A 17 20.22 19.46 5.90
CA ALA A 17 20.99 20.13 6.94
C ALA A 17 22.23 19.31 7.32
N LEU A 18 22.10 17.99 7.46
CA LEU A 18 23.24 17.09 7.64
C LEU A 18 24.23 17.26 6.50
N ARG A 19 23.78 17.23 5.24
CA ARG A 19 24.68 17.38 4.09
C ARG A 19 25.34 18.76 4.00
N TYR A 20 24.60 19.84 4.19
CA TYR A 20 25.12 21.19 3.99
C TYR A 20 25.86 21.75 5.20
N PHE A 21 25.52 21.31 6.41
CA PHE A 21 26.08 21.88 7.65
C PHE A 21 27.20 20.99 8.21
N LEU A 22 27.08 19.65 8.15
CA LEU A 22 28.16 18.78 8.64
C LEU A 22 29.32 18.65 7.65
N TYR A 23 29.05 18.57 6.35
CA TYR A 23 30.11 18.45 5.34
C TYR A 23 31.17 19.56 5.45
N PRO A 24 30.81 20.86 5.55
CA PRO A 24 31.82 21.91 5.70
C PRO A 24 32.53 21.87 7.06
N ILE A 25 31.85 21.57 8.17
CA ILE A 25 32.48 21.43 9.49
C ILE A 25 33.54 20.31 9.47
N MET A 26 33.21 19.16 8.89
CA MET A 26 34.15 18.04 8.77
C MET A 26 35.36 18.42 7.93
N SER A 27 35.14 19.14 6.84
CA SER A 27 36.22 19.59 5.95
C SER A 27 37.13 20.67 6.55
N GLN A 28 36.63 21.47 7.51
CA GLN A 28 37.40 22.53 8.15
C GLN A 28 38.27 22.04 9.32
N TRP A 29 37.86 20.96 10.00
CA TRP A 29 38.49 20.50 11.25
C TRP A 29 39.42 19.31 11.04
N SER A 30 39.43 18.72 9.84
CA SER A 30 40.24 17.56 9.50
C SER A 30 41.02 17.81 8.21
N SER A 31 42.33 18.01 8.32
CA SER A 31 43.26 18.02 7.17
C SER A 31 43.43 16.64 6.51
N ALA A 32 42.83 15.60 7.11
CA ALA A 32 42.74 14.27 6.52
C ALA A 32 41.33 14.05 5.96
N ASN A 33 41.22 13.43 4.79
CA ASN A 33 39.96 12.99 4.17
C ASN A 33 39.26 11.91 5.04
N VAL A 34 38.74 12.27 6.23
CA VAL A 34 38.25 11.31 7.26
C VAL A 34 36.72 11.23 7.31
N VAL A 35 36.01 11.92 6.42
CA VAL A 35 34.77 11.32 5.92
C VAL A 35 35.21 10.25 4.94
N ASP A 36 35.50 9.06 5.47
CA ASP A 36 35.90 7.89 4.70
C ASP A 36 34.95 7.76 3.49
N SER A 37 35.49 7.78 2.26
CA SER A 37 34.73 7.68 1.01
C SER A 37 33.75 6.50 0.99
N ARG A 38 33.95 5.52 1.89
CA ARG A 38 33.05 4.40 2.17
C ARG A 38 31.68 4.80 2.74
N LEU A 39 31.58 5.81 3.62
CA LEU A 39 30.28 6.24 4.17
C LEU A 39 29.43 6.96 3.11
N ASP A 40 30.06 7.76 2.24
CA ASP A 40 29.40 8.35 1.08
C ASP A 40 28.95 7.29 0.07
N TRP A 41 29.76 6.25 -0.18
CA TRP A 41 29.38 5.12 -1.02
C TRP A 41 28.27 4.25 -0.42
N LEU A 42 28.19 4.12 0.91
CA LEU A 42 27.10 3.40 1.59
C LEU A 42 25.78 4.18 1.57
N LEU A 43 25.81 5.52 1.73
CA LEU A 43 24.62 6.37 1.63
C LEU A 43 24.12 6.50 0.19
N VAL A 44 25.02 6.71 -0.79
CA VAL A 44 24.67 6.72 -2.21
C VAL A 44 24.26 5.32 -2.68
N GLY A 45 24.95 4.27 -2.21
CA GLY A 45 24.66 2.88 -2.52
C GLY A 45 23.32 2.40 -1.97
N SER A 46 22.94 2.78 -0.75
CA SER A 46 21.62 2.48 -0.18
C SER A 46 20.50 3.26 -0.87
N GLY A 47 20.75 4.52 -1.27
CA GLY A 47 19.85 5.30 -2.10
C GLY A 47 19.64 4.68 -3.49
N LEU A 48 20.72 4.25 -4.16
CA LEU A 48 20.63 3.57 -5.46
C LEU A 48 19.97 2.19 -5.35
N ALA A 49 20.29 1.42 -4.31
CA ALA A 49 19.72 0.08 -4.10
C ALA A 49 18.22 0.13 -3.81
N THR A 50 17.75 1.12 -3.05
CA THR A 50 16.32 1.34 -2.83
C THR A 50 15.62 1.79 -4.11
N LEU A 51 16.24 2.68 -4.90
CA LEU A 51 15.71 3.15 -6.18
C LEU A 51 15.65 2.02 -7.23
N ILE A 52 16.70 1.20 -7.32
CA ILE A 52 16.76 0.00 -8.17
C ILE A 52 15.75 -1.05 -7.69
N ALA A 53 15.65 -1.29 -6.38
CA ALA A 53 14.63 -2.21 -5.84
C ALA A 53 13.22 -1.73 -6.19
N THR A 54 12.92 -0.43 -6.05
CA THR A 54 11.62 0.12 -6.46
C THR A 54 11.37 0.02 -7.96
N LEU A 55 12.39 0.23 -8.80
CA LEU A 55 12.27 0.11 -10.26
C LEU A 55 12.14 -1.35 -10.71
N VAL A 56 12.85 -2.29 -10.08
CA VAL A 56 12.75 -3.73 -10.35
C VAL A 56 11.40 -4.25 -9.90
N ILE A 57 10.93 -3.85 -8.71
CA ILE A 57 9.57 -4.17 -8.22
C ILE A 57 8.53 -3.58 -9.16
N TRP A 58 8.66 -2.32 -9.57
CA TRP A 58 7.77 -1.67 -10.54
C TRP A 58 7.76 -2.43 -11.87
N HIS A 59 8.92 -2.75 -12.43
CA HIS A 59 9.05 -3.45 -13.72
C HIS A 59 8.49 -4.89 -13.65
N TRP A 60 8.76 -5.61 -12.55
CA TRP A 60 8.17 -6.92 -12.28
C TRP A 60 6.65 -6.86 -12.06
N TRP A 61 6.15 -5.77 -11.44
CA TRP A 61 4.73 -5.55 -11.24
C TRP A 61 4.02 -5.23 -12.56
N THR A 62 4.61 -4.45 -13.46
CA THR A 62 3.98 -4.12 -14.76
C THR A 62 3.79 -5.32 -15.69
N LYS A 63 4.57 -6.41 -15.52
CA LYS A 63 4.51 -7.59 -16.39
C LYS A 63 3.54 -8.70 -15.93
N LYS A 64 2.95 -8.60 -14.74
CA LYS A 64 1.99 -9.61 -14.24
C LYS A 64 0.55 -9.24 -14.62
N THR A 65 -0.28 -10.22 -14.93
CA THR A 65 -1.72 -10.04 -15.18
C THR A 65 -2.43 -9.51 -13.93
N ALA A 66 -3.49 -8.71 -14.08
CA ALA A 66 -4.21 -8.06 -12.97
C ALA A 66 -4.61 -9.04 -11.86
N LEU A 67 -5.08 -10.24 -12.22
CA LEU A 67 -5.40 -11.33 -11.29
C LEU A 67 -4.19 -11.86 -10.50
N SER A 68 -3.03 -12.02 -11.16
CA SER A 68 -1.80 -12.51 -10.50
C SER A 68 -1.25 -11.49 -9.51
N ARG A 69 -1.36 -10.19 -9.84
CA ARG A 69 -1.02 -9.12 -8.89
C ARG A 69 -1.95 -9.16 -7.69
N LEU A 70 -3.25 -9.27 -7.91
CA LEU A 70 -4.21 -9.28 -6.82
C LEU A 70 -4.01 -10.51 -5.91
N ASN A 71 -3.70 -11.67 -6.46
CA ASN A 71 -3.41 -12.86 -5.65
C ASN A 71 -2.16 -12.70 -4.77
N LEU A 72 -1.09 -12.12 -5.31
CA LEU A 72 0.12 -11.78 -4.54
C LEU A 72 -0.17 -10.74 -3.45
N LEU A 73 -0.93 -9.69 -3.78
CA LEU A 73 -1.24 -8.61 -2.84
C LEU A 73 -2.13 -9.08 -1.69
N VAL A 74 -3.07 -9.99 -1.96
CA VAL A 74 -4.02 -10.50 -0.97
C VAL A 74 -3.35 -11.41 0.07
N HIS A 75 -2.21 -12.02 -0.25
CA HIS A 75 -1.44 -12.84 0.70
C HIS A 75 -0.48 -12.02 1.58
N LEU A 76 -0.28 -10.73 1.32
CA LEU A 76 0.54 -9.88 2.19
C LEU A 76 -0.21 -9.57 3.50
N PRO A 77 0.38 -9.81 4.68
CA PRO A 77 -0.32 -9.69 5.96
C PRO A 77 -0.76 -8.24 6.28
N ILE A 78 -0.04 -7.24 5.77
CA ILE A 78 -0.31 -5.82 6.02
C ILE A 78 -1.25 -5.22 4.96
N ILE A 79 -1.07 -5.61 3.69
CA ILE A 79 -1.77 -5.01 2.53
C ILE A 79 -2.99 -5.83 2.12
N GLY A 80 -2.96 -7.14 2.33
CA GLY A 80 -3.98 -8.06 1.83
C GLY A 80 -5.36 -7.81 2.40
N GLY A 81 -5.46 -7.50 3.70
CA GLY A 81 -6.74 -7.09 4.31
C GLY A 81 -7.32 -5.82 3.66
N LEU A 82 -6.46 -4.85 3.35
CA LEU A 82 -6.85 -3.59 2.73
C LEU A 82 -7.32 -3.80 1.30
N VAL A 83 -6.61 -4.63 0.53
CA VAL A 83 -6.97 -4.99 -0.85
C VAL A 83 -8.29 -5.76 -0.90
N LYS A 84 -8.50 -6.73 0.00
CA LYS A 84 -9.78 -7.44 0.13
C LYS A 84 -10.93 -6.47 0.41
N THR A 85 -10.73 -5.56 1.36
CA THR A 85 -11.74 -4.55 1.75
C THR A 85 -12.03 -3.59 0.59
N ALA A 86 -11.00 -3.12 -0.11
CA ALA A 86 -11.14 -2.22 -1.26
C ALA A 86 -11.84 -2.88 -2.44
N LEU A 87 -11.47 -4.12 -2.80
CA LEU A 87 -12.13 -4.86 -3.87
C LEU A 87 -13.59 -5.16 -3.53
N THR A 88 -13.85 -5.60 -2.30
CA THR A 88 -15.22 -5.87 -1.82
C THR A 88 -16.06 -4.60 -1.85
N TYR A 89 -15.52 -3.46 -1.43
CA TYR A 89 -16.17 -2.15 -1.52
C TYR A 89 -16.52 -1.80 -2.97
N GLN A 90 -15.54 -1.86 -3.87
CA GLN A 90 -15.72 -1.47 -5.26
C GLN A 90 -16.79 -2.31 -5.96
N LEU A 91 -16.75 -3.64 -5.81
CA LEU A 91 -17.74 -4.52 -6.42
C LEU A 91 -19.12 -4.36 -5.79
N SER A 92 -19.20 -4.24 -4.46
CA SER A 92 -20.48 -4.06 -3.77
C SER A 92 -21.15 -2.76 -4.19
N GLN A 93 -20.37 -1.67 -4.33
CA GLN A 93 -20.86 -0.38 -4.82
C GLN A 93 -21.32 -0.48 -6.28
N GLN A 94 -20.54 -1.12 -7.16
CA GLN A 94 -20.90 -1.31 -8.57
C GLN A 94 -22.17 -2.16 -8.73
N LEU A 95 -22.25 -3.29 -8.03
CA LEU A 95 -23.43 -4.14 -8.02
C LEU A 95 -24.66 -3.39 -7.49
N ALA A 96 -24.52 -2.64 -6.39
CA ALA A 96 -25.62 -1.85 -5.86
C ALA A 96 -26.17 -0.84 -6.87
N MET A 97 -25.29 -0.14 -7.59
CA MET A 97 -25.67 0.81 -8.64
C MET A 97 -26.38 0.12 -9.81
N LEU A 98 -25.85 -0.99 -10.31
CA LEU A 98 -26.47 -1.71 -11.44
C LEU A 98 -27.80 -2.40 -11.06
N LEU A 99 -27.90 -2.93 -9.85
CA LEU A 99 -29.16 -3.44 -9.32
C LEU A 99 -30.18 -2.31 -9.15
N SER A 100 -29.75 -1.11 -8.74
CA SER A 100 -30.65 0.05 -8.62
C SER A 100 -31.20 0.54 -9.96
N SER A 101 -30.53 0.25 -11.07
CA SER A 101 -31.06 0.48 -12.43
C SER A 101 -32.03 -0.61 -12.90
N GLY A 102 -32.36 -1.58 -12.05
CA GLY A 102 -33.32 -2.64 -12.35
C GLY A 102 -32.73 -3.89 -13.00
N LEU A 103 -31.41 -3.94 -13.22
CA LEU A 103 -30.75 -5.14 -13.77
C LEU A 103 -30.68 -6.24 -12.71
N THR A 104 -30.84 -7.47 -13.13
CA THR A 104 -30.65 -8.67 -12.31
C THR A 104 -29.17 -9.09 -12.30
N ILE A 105 -28.76 -9.89 -11.30
CA ILE A 105 -27.37 -10.37 -11.21
C ILE A 105 -26.88 -11.08 -12.50
N PRO A 106 -27.65 -11.98 -13.13
CA PRO A 106 -27.23 -12.60 -14.39
C PRO A 106 -26.99 -11.58 -15.52
N GLU A 107 -27.88 -10.61 -15.69
CA GLU A 107 -27.76 -9.54 -16.70
C GLU A 107 -26.52 -8.68 -16.44
N ILE A 108 -26.25 -8.35 -15.17
CA ILE A 108 -25.05 -7.60 -14.77
C ILE A 108 -23.78 -8.36 -15.13
N ILE A 109 -23.74 -9.67 -14.85
CA ILE A 109 -22.57 -10.50 -15.17
C ILE A 109 -22.37 -10.58 -16.68
N GLU A 110 -23.44 -10.76 -17.45
CA GLU A 110 -23.39 -10.79 -18.91
C GLU A 110 -22.84 -9.48 -19.50
N GLU A 111 -23.33 -8.34 -19.02
CA GLU A 111 -22.87 -7.01 -19.45
C GLU A 111 -21.39 -6.77 -19.09
N LEU A 112 -20.96 -7.19 -17.89
CA LEU A 112 -19.57 -7.06 -17.46
C LEU A 112 -18.61 -7.94 -18.29
N VAL A 113 -19.04 -9.12 -18.75
CA VAL A 113 -18.21 -10.02 -19.56
C VAL A 113 -17.94 -9.46 -20.97
N GLN A 114 -18.86 -8.65 -21.50
CA GLN A 114 -18.75 -8.01 -22.82
C GLN A 114 -17.77 -6.83 -22.85
N GLN A 115 -17.37 -6.31 -21.69
CA GLN A 115 -16.40 -5.21 -21.61
C GLN A 115 -14.98 -5.64 -22.04
N PRO A 116 -14.14 -4.68 -22.48
CA PRO A 116 -12.77 -4.96 -22.93
C PRO A 116 -11.95 -5.74 -21.89
N ALA A 117 -11.20 -6.73 -22.37
CA ALA A 117 -10.33 -7.55 -21.55
C ALA A 117 -9.06 -6.77 -21.16
N ASP A 118 -9.07 -6.13 -19.99
CA ASP A 118 -7.87 -5.76 -19.21
C ASP A 118 -8.25 -5.31 -17.77
N ASN A 119 -9.45 -5.68 -17.32
CA ASN A 119 -9.99 -5.21 -16.06
C ASN A 119 -10.30 -6.40 -15.15
N LEU A 120 -9.83 -6.30 -13.91
CA LEU A 120 -10.01 -7.30 -12.88
C LEU A 120 -11.50 -7.64 -12.66
N VAL A 121 -12.38 -6.64 -12.78
CA VAL A 121 -13.83 -6.85 -12.65
C VAL A 121 -14.37 -7.77 -13.75
N VAL A 122 -13.87 -7.63 -14.98
CA VAL A 122 -14.26 -8.46 -16.14
C VAL A 122 -13.77 -9.90 -15.95
N ASP A 123 -12.53 -10.07 -15.49
CA ASP A 123 -11.97 -11.38 -15.18
C ASP A 123 -12.79 -12.11 -14.09
N LEU A 124 -13.18 -11.39 -13.04
CA LEU A 124 -14.05 -11.93 -11.99
C LEU A 124 -15.46 -12.24 -12.50
N ALA A 125 -16.01 -11.41 -13.38
CA ALA A 125 -17.31 -11.65 -14.00
C ALA A 125 -17.30 -12.92 -14.86
N ARG A 126 -16.23 -13.15 -15.64
CA ARG A 126 -16.05 -14.40 -16.42
C ARG A 126 -15.98 -15.64 -15.53
N LEU A 127 -15.24 -15.55 -14.43
CA LEU A 127 -15.15 -16.65 -13.45
C LEU A 127 -16.51 -16.90 -12.77
N ALA A 128 -17.23 -15.84 -12.42
CA ALA A 128 -18.57 -15.93 -11.84
C ALA A 128 -19.56 -16.57 -12.84
N GLN A 129 -19.56 -16.13 -14.09
CA GLN A 129 -20.38 -16.68 -15.17
C GLN A 129 -20.12 -18.17 -15.34
N ALA A 130 -18.85 -18.59 -15.45
CA ALA A 130 -18.49 -19.99 -15.59
C ALA A 130 -18.95 -20.85 -14.40
N SER A 131 -18.87 -20.33 -13.17
CA SER A 131 -19.33 -21.02 -11.96
C SER A 131 -20.86 -21.15 -11.90
N LEU A 132 -21.59 -20.10 -12.28
CA LEU A 132 -23.06 -20.09 -12.34
C LEU A 132 -23.59 -21.02 -13.45
N SER A 133 -22.96 -21.04 -14.62
CA SER A 133 -23.33 -21.94 -15.73
C SER A 133 -23.15 -23.43 -15.38
N GLN A 134 -22.31 -23.76 -14.40
CA GLN A 134 -22.12 -25.12 -13.89
C GLN A 134 -23.13 -25.49 -12.79
N GLY A 135 -24.12 -24.65 -12.51
CA GLY A 135 -25.12 -24.87 -11.46
C GLY A 135 -24.70 -24.41 -10.07
N GLY A 136 -23.59 -23.66 -9.95
CA GLY A 136 -23.17 -23.02 -8.70
C GLY A 136 -24.06 -21.83 -8.33
N THR A 137 -23.97 -21.40 -7.06
CA THR A 137 -24.61 -20.16 -6.58
C THR A 137 -23.59 -19.03 -6.48
N LEU A 138 -24.04 -17.78 -6.59
CA LEU A 138 -23.15 -16.62 -6.41
C LEU A 138 -22.54 -16.58 -5.00
N GLU A 139 -23.31 -17.02 -3.99
CA GLU A 139 -22.82 -17.20 -2.63
C GLU A 139 -21.60 -18.13 -2.61
N ASN A 140 -21.72 -19.35 -3.16
CA ASN A 140 -20.63 -20.32 -3.19
C ASN A 140 -19.42 -19.79 -3.96
N PHE A 141 -19.65 -19.09 -5.08
CA PHE A 141 -18.58 -18.44 -5.84
C PHE A 141 -17.80 -17.44 -4.96
N ILE A 142 -18.50 -16.55 -4.26
CA ILE A 142 -17.87 -15.53 -3.40
C ILE A 142 -17.10 -16.18 -2.24
N TRP A 143 -17.65 -17.23 -1.62
CA TRP A 143 -16.98 -17.97 -0.54
C TRP A 143 -15.67 -18.62 -0.99
N GLN A 144 -15.59 -19.09 -2.23
CA GLN A 144 -14.41 -19.74 -2.77
C GLN A 144 -13.29 -18.75 -3.15
N GLN A 145 -13.62 -17.46 -3.36
CA GLN A 145 -12.62 -16.47 -3.74
C GLN A 145 -11.90 -15.89 -2.51
N PRO A 146 -10.57 -16.01 -2.41
CA PRO A 146 -9.81 -15.48 -1.25
C PRO A 146 -9.75 -13.95 -1.21
N TYR A 147 -10.19 -13.30 -2.29
CA TYR A 147 -10.11 -11.86 -2.53
C TYR A 147 -11.29 -11.08 -1.95
N PHE A 148 -12.39 -11.74 -1.62
CA PHE A 148 -13.56 -11.12 -1.03
C PHE A 148 -13.59 -11.29 0.47
N ASN A 149 -14.28 -10.37 1.14
CA ASN A 149 -14.71 -10.61 2.49
C ASN A 149 -15.90 -11.59 2.47
N ALA A 150 -15.73 -12.78 3.06
CA ALA A 150 -16.75 -13.83 3.11
C ALA A 150 -18.11 -13.34 3.66
N SER A 151 -18.11 -12.30 4.50
CA SER A 151 -19.35 -11.70 5.01
C SER A 151 -20.26 -11.14 3.90
N VAL A 152 -19.74 -10.84 2.70
CA VAL A 152 -20.58 -10.37 1.59
C VAL A 152 -21.41 -11.48 0.97
N ALA A 153 -20.95 -12.74 1.03
CA ALA A 153 -21.64 -13.88 0.45
C ALA A 153 -23.02 -14.10 1.10
N GLY A 154 -23.13 -13.79 2.40
CA GLY A 154 -24.37 -13.90 3.17
C GLY A 154 -25.47 -12.91 2.78
N TYR A 155 -25.24 -11.97 1.86
CA TYR A 155 -26.31 -11.14 1.27
C TYR A 155 -26.93 -11.79 0.04
N PHE A 156 -26.34 -12.88 -0.48
CA PHE A 156 -26.79 -13.58 -1.69
C PHE A 156 -27.52 -14.90 -1.38
N THR A 157 -27.79 -15.18 -0.11
CA THR A 157 -28.24 -16.48 0.42
C THR A 157 -29.66 -16.90 0.05
N ARG A 158 -30.54 -16.02 -0.48
CA ARG A 158 -31.85 -16.36 -1.11
C ARG A 158 -32.62 -15.11 -1.59
N GLY A 159 -33.14 -15.16 -2.83
CA GLY A 159 -34.43 -14.59 -3.26
C GLY A 159 -34.77 -13.13 -2.94
N HIS A 160 -33.80 -12.28 -2.62
CA HIS A 160 -34.07 -10.86 -2.44
C HIS A 160 -34.55 -10.26 -3.76
N THR A 161 -35.56 -9.39 -3.70
CA THR A 161 -35.89 -8.55 -4.84
C THR A 161 -34.68 -7.68 -5.18
N THR A 162 -34.50 -7.36 -6.46
CA THR A 162 -33.38 -6.55 -6.97
C THR A 162 -33.19 -5.27 -6.14
N ASP A 163 -34.30 -4.59 -5.79
CA ASP A 163 -34.29 -3.37 -4.98
C ASP A 163 -33.74 -3.59 -3.56
N LYS A 164 -34.17 -4.67 -2.89
CA LYS A 164 -33.69 -4.98 -1.53
C LYS A 164 -32.21 -5.34 -1.55
N LEU A 165 -31.78 -6.14 -2.53
CA LEU A 165 -30.38 -6.52 -2.69
C LEU A 165 -29.50 -5.30 -2.98
N SER A 166 -29.97 -4.38 -3.84
CA SER A 166 -29.29 -3.11 -4.11
C SER A 166 -29.08 -2.31 -2.83
N ALA A 167 -30.13 -2.14 -2.01
CA ALA A 167 -30.04 -1.40 -0.75
C ALA A 167 -29.07 -2.05 0.25
N TYR A 168 -29.09 -3.38 0.37
CA TYR A 168 -28.16 -4.11 1.24
C TYR A 168 -26.71 -3.95 0.79
N LEU A 169 -26.44 -4.09 -0.51
CA LEU A 169 -25.10 -3.93 -1.06
C LEU A 169 -24.59 -2.50 -0.96
N ALA A 170 -25.46 -1.49 -1.14
CA ALA A 170 -25.10 -0.09 -0.94
C ALA A 170 -24.72 0.20 0.52
N TYR A 171 -25.50 -0.32 1.47
CA TYR A 171 -25.19 -0.20 2.89
C TYR A 171 -23.88 -0.91 3.23
N TYR A 172 -23.70 -2.13 2.73
CA TYR A 172 -22.48 -2.90 2.95
C TYR A 172 -21.25 -2.24 2.33
N ALA A 173 -21.36 -1.66 1.13
CA ALA A 173 -20.30 -0.87 0.50
C ALA A 173 -19.88 0.29 1.41
N LYS A 174 -20.84 1.02 2.00
CA LYS A 174 -20.54 2.09 2.96
C LYS A 174 -19.79 1.57 4.20
N LEU A 175 -20.15 0.40 4.72
CA LEU A 175 -19.42 -0.24 5.83
C LEU A 175 -17.98 -0.59 5.43
N GLN A 176 -17.77 -1.16 4.24
CA GLN A 176 -16.44 -1.50 3.72
C GLN A 176 -15.61 -0.25 3.45
N PHE A 177 -16.20 0.82 2.93
CA PHE A 177 -15.51 2.11 2.77
C PHE A 177 -15.00 2.66 4.10
N ASN A 178 -15.85 2.65 5.13
CA ASN A 178 -15.45 3.08 6.47
C ASN A 178 -14.36 2.16 7.06
N ALA A 179 -14.43 0.86 6.80
CA ALA A 179 -13.39 -0.07 7.20
C ALA A 179 -12.07 0.19 6.46
N LEU A 180 -12.14 0.50 5.17
CA LEU A 180 -11.00 0.86 4.33
C LEU A 180 -10.29 2.10 4.87
N VAL A 181 -11.05 3.19 5.12
CA VAL A 181 -10.51 4.43 5.70
C VAL A 181 -9.81 4.15 7.04
N ARG A 182 -10.46 3.40 7.94
CA ARG A 182 -9.85 3.04 9.24
C ARG A 182 -8.58 2.20 9.11
N GLN A 183 -8.56 1.25 8.17
CA GLN A 183 -7.37 0.43 7.92
C GLN A 183 -6.24 1.30 7.36
N THR A 184 -6.52 2.18 6.40
CA THR A 184 -5.56 3.14 5.87
C THR A 184 -5.00 4.05 6.96
N ASP A 185 -5.84 4.60 7.83
CA ASP A 185 -5.40 5.46 8.94
C ASP A 185 -4.49 4.70 9.92
N ARG A 186 -4.82 3.44 10.24
CA ARG A 186 -3.97 2.58 11.08
C ARG A 186 -2.62 2.29 10.45
N LEU A 187 -2.59 2.04 9.14
CA LEU A 187 -1.33 1.84 8.41
C LEU A 187 -0.46 3.10 8.46
N ILE A 188 -1.05 4.26 8.20
CA ILE A 188 -0.34 5.53 8.27
C ILE A 188 0.19 5.78 9.68
N ALA A 189 -0.62 5.52 10.72
CA ALA A 189 -0.20 5.67 12.11
C ALA A 189 0.92 4.67 12.49
N SER A 190 0.90 3.45 11.96
CA SER A 190 1.94 2.44 12.23
C SER A 190 3.32 2.80 11.63
N LEU A 191 3.36 3.69 10.63
CA LEU A 191 4.62 4.20 10.08
C LEU A 191 5.24 5.30 10.97
N GLN A 192 4.47 5.94 11.85
CA GLN A 192 4.93 7.04 12.69
C GLN A 192 6.11 6.68 13.62
N PRO A 193 6.13 5.51 14.31
CA PRO A 193 7.28 5.11 15.12
C PRO A 193 8.56 4.93 14.31
N ILE A 194 8.45 4.37 13.09
CA ILE A 194 9.61 4.18 12.19
C ILE A 194 10.21 5.53 11.84
N PHE A 195 9.35 6.48 11.48
CA PHE A 195 9.74 7.85 11.18
C PHE A 195 10.47 8.53 12.34
N PHE A 196 9.96 8.41 13.58
CA PHE A 196 10.66 8.93 14.76
C PHE A 196 11.99 8.22 15.03
N ALA A 197 12.06 6.90 14.83
CA ALA A 197 13.29 6.14 15.01
C ALA A 197 14.38 6.63 14.05
N VAL A 198 14.04 6.89 12.78
CA VAL A 198 14.99 7.42 11.79
C VAL A 198 15.45 8.83 12.17
N VAL A 199 14.55 9.72 12.61
CA VAL A 199 14.91 11.06 13.08
C VAL A 199 15.83 10.99 14.31
N GLY A 200 15.50 10.15 15.29
CA GLY A 200 16.33 9.96 16.48
C GLY A 200 17.74 9.43 16.14
N LEU A 201 17.82 8.43 15.25
CA LEU A 201 19.10 7.88 14.80
C LEU A 201 19.94 8.94 14.07
N ALA A 202 19.32 9.77 13.23
CA ALA A 202 20.01 10.85 12.55
C ALA A 202 20.56 11.92 13.51
N ILE A 203 19.81 12.29 14.56
CA ILE A 203 20.27 13.22 15.60
C ILE A 203 21.46 12.65 16.36
N VAL A 204 21.40 11.37 16.77
CA VAL A 204 22.52 10.70 17.45
C VAL A 204 23.74 10.61 16.54
N GLY A 205 23.54 10.25 15.27
CA GLY A 205 24.61 10.22 14.26
C GLY A 205 25.26 11.58 14.08
N LEU A 206 24.46 12.65 14.01
CA LEU A 206 24.95 14.04 13.96
C LEU A 206 25.78 14.38 15.19
N TYR A 207 25.30 14.03 16.38
CA TYR A 207 26.00 14.30 17.63
C TYR A 207 27.34 13.56 17.73
N LEU A 208 27.37 12.27 17.37
CA LEU A 208 28.59 11.47 17.34
C LEU A 208 29.60 12.02 16.33
N ALA A 209 29.12 12.40 15.14
CA ALA A 209 29.94 13.02 14.12
C ALA A 209 30.56 14.34 14.60
N MET A 210 29.83 15.17 15.35
CA MET A 210 30.40 16.39 15.92
C MET A 210 31.38 16.13 17.09
N LEU A 211 31.09 15.15 17.94
CA LEU A 211 31.94 14.85 19.11
C LEU A 211 33.26 14.16 18.75
N LEU A 212 33.26 13.25 17.77
CA LEU A 212 34.45 12.49 17.38
C LEU A 212 35.68 13.40 17.08
N PRO A 213 35.58 14.44 16.23
CA PRO A 213 36.70 15.35 15.97
C PRO A 213 37.05 16.23 17.18
N MET A 214 36.07 16.56 18.04
CA MET A 214 36.33 17.30 19.28
C MET A 214 37.18 16.46 20.25
N TYR A 215 36.87 15.17 20.40
CA TYR A 215 37.66 14.23 21.19
C TYR A 215 39.05 14.02 20.61
N GLN A 216 39.19 13.94 19.29
CA GLN A 216 40.50 13.84 18.65
C GLN A 216 41.37 15.09 18.89
N ASN A 217 40.78 16.29 18.89
CA ASN A 217 41.49 17.54 19.18
C ASN A 217 41.84 17.72 20.67
N ILE A 218 40.98 17.26 21.60
CA ILE A 218 41.24 17.34 23.05
C ILE A 218 42.19 16.23 23.52
N GLY A 219 42.13 15.05 22.89
CA GLY A 219 43.02 13.92 23.15
C GLY A 219 44.41 14.04 22.54
N GLY A 220 44.69 15.10 21.79
CA GLY A 220 46.00 15.44 21.21
C GLY A 220 47.01 15.97 22.22
N MET A 221 47.03 15.46 23.46
CA MET A 221 48.23 15.46 24.30
C MET A 221 48.93 14.12 24.14
N ASN A 222 49.59 13.98 22.98
CA ASN A 222 50.92 13.40 22.75
C ASN A 222 51.19 13.39 21.24
#